data_AF-A0A7S2T3K2-F1
#
_entry.id   AF-A0A7S2T3K2-F1
#
_cell.length_a   1.000
_cell.length_b   1.000
_cell.length_c   1.000
_cell.angle_alpha   90.00
_cell.angle_beta   90.00
_cell.angle_gamma   90.00
#
_symmetry.space_group_name_H-M   'P 1'
#
loop_
_entity.id
_entity.type
_entity.pdbx_description
1 polymer ?
#
loop_
_entity_poly.entity_id
_entity_poly.type
_entity_poly.pdbx_seq_one_letter_code
_entity_poly.pdbx_strand_id
1 'polypeptide(L)'
;MGEGHEEGHEERPRGRVQPLRGLTSRQPAPGGPTTLASVAWRGPWTESSSPWTEAATTATGDAITKRPFNRFSRGVLEEPRCQAIYGGFLEGLEEFDNEAFRMSNLESLTTDVQQRLLLEVTAECVSAAAATSAAQSTDVAVHVGILAMEYALSLAFDWGSPHEVYSVTGAGLSVASGRISFVFGFTGPALTVDTACSSSLVALHLAHRRAREAQSSSSSLACGSNALVSRRTFEVIHRAGMLAPDG
;
A
#
# COMPACT_ATOMS: atom_id res chain seq x y z
N MET A 1 15.69 8.64 48.12
CA MET A 1 14.46 7.88 47.79
C MET A 1 13.44 8.88 47.28
N GLY A 2 13.12 8.99 46.00
CA GLY A 2 13.61 8.31 44.81
C GLY A 2 13.65 9.32 43.66
N GLU A 3 14.58 9.10 42.73
CA GLU A 3 14.69 9.84 41.48
C GLU A 3 13.65 9.28 40.49
N GLY A 4 12.85 10.17 39.92
CA GLY A 4 11.94 9.85 38.83
C GLY A 4 12.73 9.82 37.53
N HIS A 5 12.73 8.68 36.85
CA HIS A 5 13.17 8.58 35.46
C HIS A 5 11.98 8.92 34.55
N GLU A 6 12.05 10.10 33.94
CA GLU A 6 11.37 10.41 32.69
C GLU A 6 12.07 9.62 31.57
N GLU A 7 11.40 8.60 31.02
CA GLU A 7 11.81 8.02 29.74
C GLU A 7 11.34 8.94 28.62
N GLY A 8 12.26 9.75 28.11
CA GLY A 8 12.07 10.53 26.90
C GLY A 8 11.97 9.61 25.69
N HIS A 9 10.78 9.56 25.07
CA HIS A 9 10.62 9.03 23.71
C HIS A 9 11.36 9.96 22.75
N GLU A 10 12.51 9.51 22.26
CA GLU A 10 13.33 10.22 21.28
C GLU A 10 12.65 10.15 19.90
N GLU A 11 11.88 11.19 19.55
CA GLU A 11 11.32 11.41 18.22
C GLU A 11 12.45 11.58 17.19
N ARG A 12 12.64 10.58 16.32
CA ARG A 12 13.59 10.68 15.21
C ARG A 12 13.05 11.60 14.11
N PRO A 13 13.90 12.43 13.48
CA PRO A 13 13.46 13.36 12.44
C PRO A 13 13.01 12.60 11.18
N ARG A 14 11.71 12.68 10.86
CA ARG A 14 11.10 12.14 9.64
C ARG A 14 11.53 12.99 8.45
N GLY A 15 12.40 12.45 7.60
CA GLY A 15 12.96 13.15 6.46
C GLY A 15 11.92 13.41 5.36
N ARG A 16 11.80 14.68 4.93
CA ARG A 16 10.97 15.12 3.80
C ARG A 16 11.36 14.38 2.50
N VAL A 17 10.40 13.75 1.83
CA VAL A 17 10.61 13.14 0.50
C VAL A 17 10.96 14.25 -0.51
N GLN A 18 12.20 14.26 -1.01
CA GLN A 18 12.65 15.20 -2.02
C GLN A 18 12.40 14.64 -3.43
N PRO A 19 11.91 15.46 -4.38
CA PRO A 19 11.79 15.03 -5.77
C PRO A 19 13.18 14.80 -6.38
N LEU A 20 13.34 13.69 -7.10
CA LEU A 20 14.55 13.35 -7.86
C LEU A 20 14.72 14.38 -9.00
N ARG A 21 15.57 15.41 -8.82
CA ARG A 21 15.90 16.38 -9.87
C ARG A 21 17.37 16.27 -10.29
N GLY A 22 17.59 16.08 -11.59
CA GLY A 22 18.87 16.28 -12.28
C GLY A 22 19.81 15.08 -12.22
N LEU A 23 19.57 14.03 -13.02
CA LEU A 23 20.45 12.86 -13.10
C LEU A 23 20.54 12.30 -14.53
N THR A 24 21.76 11.94 -14.92
CA THR A 24 22.11 11.33 -16.21
C THR A 24 22.10 9.81 -16.08
N SER A 25 21.27 9.11 -16.87
CA SER A 25 21.11 7.65 -16.80
C SER A 25 22.36 6.93 -17.31
N ARG A 26 22.88 5.96 -16.55
CA ARG A 26 23.82 4.96 -17.08
C ARG A 26 23.02 3.80 -17.66
N GLN A 27 23.28 3.45 -18.92
CA GLN A 27 22.51 2.41 -19.62
C GLN A 27 23.01 0.99 -19.29
N PRO A 28 22.15 0.05 -18.85
CA PRO A 28 22.47 -1.36 -18.83
C PRO A 28 22.46 -1.94 -20.25
N ALA A 29 23.26 -2.99 -20.47
CA ALA A 29 23.33 -3.66 -21.77
C ALA A 29 22.02 -4.43 -22.07
N PRO A 30 21.53 -4.39 -23.32
CA PRO A 30 20.32 -5.11 -23.72
C PRO A 30 20.50 -6.63 -23.58
N GLY A 31 19.49 -7.31 -23.04
CA GLY A 31 19.44 -8.78 -22.94
C GLY A 31 19.92 -9.40 -21.62
N GLY A 32 20.32 -8.59 -20.63
CA GLY A 32 20.68 -9.06 -19.29
C GLY A 32 19.48 -9.60 -18.47
N PRO A 33 19.73 -10.35 -17.38
CA PRO A 33 18.69 -10.73 -16.44
C PRO A 33 18.02 -9.49 -15.82
N THR A 34 16.69 -9.54 -15.63
CA THR A 34 15.97 -8.49 -14.90
C THR A 34 16.42 -8.52 -13.44
N THR A 35 17.00 -7.42 -12.97
CA THR A 35 17.46 -7.29 -11.58
C THR A 35 16.38 -6.63 -10.72
N LEU A 36 16.13 -7.18 -9.53
CA LEU A 36 15.29 -6.58 -8.52
C LEU A 36 16.12 -5.55 -7.72
N ALA A 37 15.80 -4.27 -7.85
CA ALA A 37 16.57 -3.19 -7.19
C ALA A 37 16.26 -3.11 -5.68
N SER A 38 15.00 -3.26 -5.31
CA SER A 38 14.50 -3.27 -3.93
C SER A 38 13.08 -3.86 -3.91
N VAL A 39 12.59 -4.14 -2.71
CA VAL A 39 11.20 -4.50 -2.39
C VAL A 39 10.83 -3.67 -1.14
N ALA A 40 9.54 -3.53 -0.87
CA ALA A 40 9.05 -3.15 0.44
C ALA A 40 7.67 -3.77 0.57
N TRP A 41 7.25 -4.07 1.79
CA TRP A 41 5.92 -4.63 2.02
C TRP A 41 5.43 -4.33 3.43
N ARG A 42 4.11 -4.49 3.60
CA ARG A 42 3.40 -4.46 4.88
C ARG A 42 2.44 -5.63 4.90
N GLY A 43 2.31 -6.27 6.05
CA GLY A 43 1.32 -7.31 6.24
C GLY A 43 1.05 -7.56 7.72
N PRO A 44 0.25 -8.58 8.03
CA PRO A 44 0.04 -9.00 9.41
C PRO A 44 1.41 -9.21 10.10
N TRP A 45 1.56 -8.73 11.33
CA TRP A 45 2.81 -8.72 12.13
C TRP A 45 3.89 -7.71 11.80
N THR A 46 3.74 -6.86 10.78
CA THR A 46 4.72 -5.79 10.59
C THR A 46 4.47 -4.70 11.64
N GLU A 47 5.24 -4.69 12.73
CA GLU A 47 5.36 -3.49 13.58
C GLU A 47 5.71 -2.30 12.68
N SER A 48 5.02 -1.17 12.90
CA SER A 48 4.99 -0.02 11.99
C SER A 48 6.35 0.67 11.76
N SER A 49 7.44 0.21 12.35
CA SER A 49 8.69 0.96 12.50
C SER A 49 9.92 0.44 11.77
N SER A 50 9.84 -0.52 10.83
CA SER A 50 10.99 -0.80 9.95
C SER A 50 10.61 -1.22 8.53
N PRO A 51 11.14 -0.51 7.49
CA PRO A 51 10.99 -0.89 6.08
C PRO A 51 11.60 -2.25 5.71
N TRP A 52 12.49 -2.78 6.55
CA TRP A 52 13.11 -4.08 6.37
C TRP A 52 13.60 -4.58 7.72
N THR A 53 12.88 -5.52 8.32
CA THR A 53 13.50 -6.43 9.27
C THR A 53 13.51 -7.81 8.62
N GLU A 54 14.65 -8.50 8.69
CA GLU A 54 14.72 -9.96 8.41
C GLU A 54 13.57 -10.68 9.12
N ALA A 55 13.18 -10.18 10.30
CA ALA A 55 12.03 -10.61 11.10
C ALA A 55 10.72 -10.75 10.31
N ALA A 56 10.42 -9.89 9.34
CA ALA A 56 9.17 -9.99 8.58
C ALA A 56 9.19 -11.18 7.60
N THR A 57 10.36 -11.49 7.02
CA THR A 57 10.58 -12.67 6.16
C THR A 57 10.87 -13.95 6.95
N THR A 58 11.28 -13.82 8.21
CA THR A 58 11.55 -14.94 9.13
C THR A 58 10.46 -15.10 10.19
N ALA A 59 9.37 -14.33 10.12
CA ALA A 59 8.26 -14.39 11.07
C ALA A 59 7.58 -15.75 10.92
N THR A 60 7.90 -16.65 11.84
CA THR A 60 7.26 -17.95 11.96
C THR A 60 6.09 -17.80 12.91
N GLY A 61 4.85 -17.85 12.41
CA GLY A 61 3.65 -17.75 13.24
C GLY A 61 2.38 -17.70 12.40
N ASP A 62 1.27 -18.12 12.99
CA ASP A 62 -0.06 -17.97 12.38
C ASP A 62 -0.56 -16.54 12.59
N ALA A 63 -0.70 -15.81 11.48
CA ALA A 63 -1.14 -14.43 11.44
C ALA A 63 -2.64 -14.18 11.49
N ILE A 64 -3.40 -15.25 11.54
CA ILE A 64 -4.84 -15.17 11.48
C ILE A 64 -5.38 -14.80 12.86
N THR A 65 -6.08 -13.67 12.91
CA THR A 65 -6.72 -13.17 14.13
C THR A 65 -8.20 -12.95 13.88
N LYS A 66 -8.96 -12.77 14.96
CA LYS A 66 -10.35 -12.30 14.86
C LYS A 66 -10.34 -10.85 14.36
N ARG A 67 -11.34 -10.51 13.55
CA ARG A 67 -11.58 -9.16 13.02
C ARG A 67 -11.48 -8.09 14.12
N PRO A 68 -10.64 -7.06 13.95
CA PRO A 68 -10.53 -5.96 14.90
C PRO A 68 -11.87 -5.26 15.13
N PHE A 69 -12.24 -5.09 16.41
CA PHE A 69 -13.52 -4.47 16.78
C PHE A 69 -13.60 -3.02 16.30
N ASN A 70 -12.54 -2.24 16.47
CA ASN A 70 -12.46 -0.83 16.08
C ASN A 70 -12.64 -0.61 14.56
N ARG A 71 -12.16 -1.53 13.72
CA ARG A 71 -12.24 -1.45 12.26
C ARG A 71 -13.62 -1.76 11.73
N PHE A 72 -14.23 -2.82 12.25
CA PHE A 72 -15.46 -3.36 11.66
C PHE A 72 -16.72 -2.99 12.45
N SER A 73 -16.65 -2.68 13.75
CA SER A 73 -17.82 -2.59 14.64
C SER A 73 -18.24 -1.19 15.05
N ARG A 74 -17.66 -0.15 14.46
CA ARG A 74 -17.93 1.23 14.86
C ARG A 74 -19.40 1.60 14.54
N GLY A 75 -20.21 1.80 15.57
CA GLY A 75 -21.57 2.36 15.44
C GLY A 75 -22.69 1.36 15.09
N VAL A 76 -22.45 0.05 15.14
CA VAL A 76 -23.46 -0.98 14.78
C VAL A 76 -23.88 -1.77 16.02
N LEU A 77 -25.18 -1.76 16.33
CA LEU A 77 -25.80 -2.53 17.43
C LEU A 77 -26.30 -3.94 17.00
N GLU A 78 -26.30 -4.25 15.69
CA GLU A 78 -26.73 -5.56 15.19
C GLU A 78 -25.62 -6.63 15.29
N GLU A 79 -26.01 -7.81 15.74
CA GLU A 79 -25.20 -9.03 15.78
C GLU A 79 -24.71 -9.43 14.36
N PRO A 80 -23.45 -9.88 14.21
CA PRO A 80 -22.94 -10.29 12.91
C PRO A 80 -23.71 -11.50 12.36
N ARG A 81 -24.21 -11.40 11.12
CA ARG A 81 -24.81 -12.53 10.38
C ARG A 81 -23.78 -13.50 9.79
N CYS A 82 -22.49 -13.25 10.02
CA CYS A 82 -21.37 -14.03 9.49
C CYS A 82 -20.54 -14.61 10.64
N GLN A 83 -20.39 -15.93 10.67
CA GLN A 83 -19.54 -16.63 11.66
C GLN A 83 -18.06 -16.62 11.29
N ALA A 84 -17.74 -16.43 9.99
CA ALA A 84 -16.37 -16.27 9.52
C ALA A 84 -15.84 -14.88 9.90
N ILE A 85 -15.10 -14.82 11.00
CA ILE A 85 -14.58 -13.59 11.61
C ILE A 85 -13.06 -13.52 11.61
N TYR A 86 -12.38 -14.42 10.89
CA TYR A 86 -10.94 -14.55 10.90
C TYR A 86 -10.29 -13.90 9.66
N GLY A 87 -9.06 -13.43 9.82
CA GLY A 87 -8.24 -12.90 8.73
C GLY A 87 -6.90 -12.35 9.21
N GLY A 88 -6.02 -12.03 8.26
CA GLY A 88 -4.79 -11.28 8.52
C GLY A 88 -5.06 -9.78 8.44
N PHE A 89 -4.82 -9.04 9.52
CA PHE A 89 -5.11 -7.61 9.59
C PHE A 89 -3.83 -6.80 9.86
N LEU A 90 -3.64 -5.74 9.07
CA LEU A 90 -2.66 -4.70 9.36
C LEU A 90 -3.09 -3.89 10.59
N GLU A 91 -2.15 -3.59 11.48
CA GLU A 91 -2.30 -2.57 12.52
C GLU A 91 -2.12 -1.17 11.92
N GLY A 92 -2.70 -0.14 12.55
CA GLY A 92 -2.54 1.25 12.13
C GLY A 92 -3.01 1.56 10.69
N LEU A 93 -3.96 0.81 10.13
CA LEU A 93 -4.43 0.98 8.74
C LEU A 93 -4.92 2.40 8.42
N GLU A 94 -5.41 3.10 9.44
CA GLU A 94 -5.88 4.48 9.38
C GLU A 94 -4.76 5.52 9.44
N GLU A 95 -3.56 5.16 9.88
CA GLU A 95 -2.40 6.04 10.00
C GLU A 95 -1.88 6.44 8.62
N PHE A 96 -1.44 7.70 8.48
CA PHE A 96 -0.82 8.20 7.26
C PHE A 96 -0.08 9.51 7.51
N ASP A 97 1.12 9.66 6.93
CA ASP A 97 1.92 10.90 7.05
C ASP A 97 1.51 11.96 6.00
N ASN A 98 0.50 12.76 6.34
CA ASN A 98 -0.04 13.81 5.48
C ASN A 98 1.02 14.81 5.00
N GLU A 99 1.97 15.19 5.87
CA GLU A 99 2.99 16.18 5.54
C GLU A 99 4.00 15.62 4.54
N ALA A 100 4.46 14.38 4.74
CA ALA A 100 5.41 13.72 3.86
C ALA A 100 4.89 13.63 2.41
N PHE A 101 3.59 13.39 2.24
CA PHE A 101 2.94 13.26 0.92
C PHE A 101 2.21 14.51 0.44
N ARG A 102 2.32 15.62 1.17
CA ARG A 102 1.68 16.92 0.84
C ARG A 102 0.17 16.80 0.61
N MET A 103 -0.48 15.95 1.40
CA MET A 103 -1.91 15.69 1.32
C MET A 103 -2.60 16.49 2.43
N SER A 104 -3.71 17.18 2.10
CA SER A 104 -4.49 17.86 3.14
C SER A 104 -5.20 16.83 4.04
N ASN A 105 -5.55 17.23 5.27
CA ASN A 105 -6.33 16.34 6.16
C ASN A 105 -7.61 15.86 5.49
N LEU A 106 -8.34 16.75 4.80
CA LEU A 106 -9.57 16.39 4.10
C LEU A 106 -9.33 15.38 2.96
N GLU A 107 -8.28 15.59 2.17
CA GLU A 107 -7.89 14.66 1.10
C GLU A 107 -7.50 13.31 1.66
N SER A 108 -6.70 13.27 2.74
CA SER A 108 -6.26 12.02 3.36
C SER A 108 -7.40 11.18 3.95
N LEU A 109 -8.36 11.84 4.59
CA LEU A 109 -9.52 11.17 5.20
C LEU A 109 -10.44 10.53 4.17
N THR A 110 -10.50 11.11 2.97
CA THR A 110 -11.33 10.61 1.86
C THR A 110 -10.56 9.74 0.87
N THR A 111 -9.24 9.64 1.03
CA THR A 111 -8.39 8.77 0.22
C THR A 111 -8.39 7.35 0.77
N ASP A 112 -8.63 6.38 -0.12
CA ASP A 112 -8.60 4.95 0.21
C ASP A 112 -7.31 4.57 0.92
N VAL A 113 -7.45 3.85 2.04
CA VAL A 113 -6.33 3.33 2.85
C VAL A 113 -5.31 2.58 2.01
N GLN A 114 -5.74 1.87 0.96
CA GLN A 114 -4.86 1.15 0.04
C GLN A 114 -3.97 2.10 -0.76
N GLN A 115 -4.50 3.26 -1.20
CA GLN A 115 -3.70 4.27 -1.89
C GLN A 115 -2.68 4.91 -0.94
N ARG A 116 -3.06 5.16 0.32
CA ARG A 116 -2.18 5.72 1.35
C ARG A 116 -1.03 4.76 1.67
N LEU A 117 -1.34 3.49 1.93
CA LEU A 117 -0.34 2.44 2.15
C LEU A 117 0.60 2.26 0.94
N LEU A 118 0.06 2.31 -0.29
CA LEU A 118 0.88 2.21 -1.49
C LEU A 118 1.91 3.34 -1.58
N LEU A 119 1.57 4.56 -1.15
CA LEU A 119 2.50 5.68 -1.14
C LEU A 119 3.64 5.47 -0.14
N GLU A 120 3.32 5.06 1.08
CA GLU A 120 4.31 4.80 2.14
C GLU A 120 5.27 3.67 1.75
N VAL A 121 4.72 2.53 1.33
CA VAL A 121 5.51 1.36 0.91
C VAL A 121 6.33 1.67 -0.34
N THR A 122 5.80 2.48 -1.26
CA THR A 122 6.59 2.92 -2.42
C THR A 122 7.73 3.85 -2.01
N ALA A 123 7.51 4.77 -1.07
CA ALA A 123 8.55 5.67 -0.58
C ALA A 123 9.74 4.89 0.01
N GLU A 124 9.44 3.84 0.75
CA GLU A 124 10.44 2.92 1.31
C GLU A 124 11.18 2.14 0.24
N CYS A 125 10.44 1.53 -0.69
CA CYS A 125 11.00 0.77 -1.80
C CYS A 125 11.95 1.64 -2.64
N VAL A 126 11.52 2.85 -2.98
CA VAL A 126 12.29 3.81 -3.78
C VAL A 126 13.51 4.31 -3.01
N SER A 127 13.38 4.61 -1.71
CA SER A 127 14.50 5.04 -0.88
C SER A 127 15.58 3.96 -0.77
N ALA A 128 15.17 2.69 -0.62
CA ALA A 128 16.09 1.55 -0.59
C ALA A 128 16.81 1.36 -1.95
N ALA A 129 16.11 1.53 -3.07
CA ALA A 129 16.73 1.47 -4.41
C ALA A 129 17.64 2.68 -4.72
N ALA A 130 17.35 3.86 -4.15
CA ALA A 130 18.19 5.04 -4.30
C ALA A 130 19.54 4.89 -3.58
N ALA A 131 19.53 4.23 -2.40
CA ALA A 131 20.75 3.95 -1.64
C ALA A 131 21.76 3.08 -2.41
N THR A 132 21.29 2.25 -3.34
CA THR A 132 22.10 1.34 -4.16
C THR A 132 22.46 1.94 -5.54
N SER A 133 22.19 3.24 -5.76
CA SER A 133 22.36 3.95 -7.04
C SER A 133 21.49 3.45 -8.21
N ALA A 134 20.49 2.58 -7.95
CA ALA A 134 19.60 2.02 -8.97
C ALA A 134 18.43 2.96 -9.33
N ALA A 135 18.03 3.89 -8.45
CA ALA A 135 16.85 4.73 -8.61
C ALA A 135 17.14 6.17 -9.10
N GLN A 136 18.05 6.34 -10.06
CA GLN A 136 18.41 7.67 -10.59
C GLN A 136 17.60 8.10 -11.82
N SER A 137 16.66 7.28 -12.30
CA SER A 137 15.82 7.56 -13.47
C SER A 137 14.43 8.03 -13.09
N THR A 138 13.88 8.99 -13.84
CA THR A 138 12.46 9.36 -13.76
C THR A 138 11.59 8.54 -14.72
N ASP A 139 12.18 7.84 -15.71
CA ASP A 139 11.47 6.88 -16.57
C ASP A 139 11.24 5.57 -15.81
N VAL A 140 10.30 5.65 -14.86
CA VAL A 140 9.79 4.51 -14.09
C VAL A 140 8.35 4.28 -14.50
N ALA A 141 8.03 3.08 -14.98
CA ALA A 141 6.65 2.67 -15.17
C ALA A 141 6.07 2.16 -13.84
N VAL A 142 4.80 2.47 -13.57
CA VAL A 142 4.09 2.06 -12.36
C VAL A 142 3.00 1.07 -12.72
N HIS A 143 3.05 -0.13 -12.16
CA HIS A 143 2.04 -1.16 -12.30
C HIS A 143 1.48 -1.50 -10.92
N VAL A 144 0.19 -1.25 -10.70
CA VAL A 144 -0.51 -1.49 -9.42
C VAL A 144 -1.54 -2.59 -9.61
N GLY A 145 -1.45 -3.66 -8.83
CA GLY A 145 -2.51 -4.66 -8.69
C GLY A 145 -3.44 -4.30 -7.54
N ILE A 146 -4.67 -3.90 -7.83
CA ILE A 146 -5.68 -3.52 -6.82
C ILE A 146 -7.08 -3.78 -7.37
N LEU A 147 -7.96 -4.31 -6.54
CA LEU A 147 -9.31 -4.73 -6.94
C LEU A 147 -10.43 -4.04 -6.15
N ALA A 148 -10.19 -3.73 -4.88
CA ALA A 148 -11.23 -3.41 -3.94
C ALA A 148 -11.40 -1.89 -3.79
N MET A 149 -12.65 -1.43 -3.80
CA MET A 149 -13.06 -0.05 -3.49
C MET A 149 -13.81 0.04 -2.15
N GLU A 150 -13.47 -0.84 -1.20
CA GLU A 150 -14.23 -1.00 0.05
C GLU A 150 -14.30 0.29 0.87
N TYR A 151 -13.20 1.05 0.94
CA TYR A 151 -13.14 2.26 1.75
C TYR A 151 -14.13 3.31 1.24
N ALA A 152 -14.19 3.51 -0.08
CA ALA A 152 -15.12 4.43 -0.70
C ALA A 152 -16.59 4.00 -0.50
N LEU A 153 -16.86 2.69 -0.59
CA LEU A 153 -18.20 2.15 -0.34
C LEU A 153 -18.60 2.33 1.13
N SER A 154 -17.70 2.06 2.08
CA SER A 154 -17.99 2.25 3.50
C SER A 154 -18.14 3.73 3.87
N LEU A 155 -17.37 4.64 3.27
CA LEU A 155 -17.59 6.09 3.41
C LEU A 155 -19.01 6.49 2.97
N ALA A 156 -19.45 5.98 1.82
CA ALA A 156 -20.74 6.33 1.22
C ALA A 156 -21.94 5.70 1.94
N PHE A 157 -21.84 4.45 2.37
CA PHE A 157 -22.98 3.68 2.86
C PHE A 157 -22.99 3.44 4.38
N ASP A 158 -21.82 3.34 5.00
CA ASP A 158 -21.71 2.90 6.40
C ASP A 158 -21.39 4.07 7.35
N TRP A 159 -20.55 5.01 6.92
CA TRP A 159 -20.01 6.07 7.79
C TRP A 159 -20.70 7.43 7.61
N GLY A 160 -21.66 7.54 6.68
CA GLY A 160 -22.46 8.75 6.47
C GLY A 160 -21.62 9.97 6.08
N SER A 161 -20.50 9.76 5.38
CA SER A 161 -19.63 10.86 4.97
C SER A 161 -20.29 11.65 3.83
N PRO A 162 -20.37 13.00 3.92
CA PRO A 162 -20.82 13.81 2.80
C PRO A 162 -19.91 13.62 1.58
N HIS A 163 -20.44 13.85 0.38
CA HIS A 163 -19.65 13.85 -0.84
C HIS A 163 -18.63 14.99 -0.80
N GLU A 164 -17.38 14.64 -0.49
CA GLU A 164 -16.27 15.58 -0.43
C GLU A 164 -15.62 15.77 -1.81
N VAL A 165 -14.92 16.90 -1.99
CA VAL A 165 -14.25 17.28 -3.24
C VAL A 165 -13.23 16.23 -3.73
N TYR A 166 -12.63 15.48 -2.82
CA TYR A 166 -11.63 14.45 -3.12
C TYR A 166 -12.21 13.03 -3.25
N SER A 167 -13.53 12.84 -3.13
CA SER A 167 -14.13 11.48 -3.13
C SER A 167 -13.80 10.70 -4.40
N VAL A 168 -13.78 11.36 -5.56
CA VAL A 168 -13.46 10.72 -6.84
C VAL A 168 -11.99 10.29 -6.89
N THR A 169 -11.08 11.18 -6.49
CA THR A 169 -9.63 10.89 -6.50
C THR A 169 -9.22 9.95 -5.37
N GLY A 170 -9.97 9.93 -4.28
CA GLY A 170 -9.77 9.04 -3.15
C GLY A 170 -10.24 7.62 -3.42
N ALA A 171 -11.23 7.42 -4.29
CA ALA A 171 -11.82 6.10 -4.58
C ALA A 171 -11.32 5.44 -5.88
N GLY A 172 -10.92 6.22 -6.88
CA GLY A 172 -10.62 5.68 -8.21
C GLY A 172 -9.42 4.74 -8.20
N LEU A 173 -9.59 3.47 -8.62
CA LEU A 173 -8.51 2.49 -8.69
C LEU A 173 -7.35 2.97 -9.57
N SER A 174 -7.65 3.57 -10.73
CA SER A 174 -6.64 4.17 -11.62
C SER A 174 -5.84 5.31 -10.97
N VAL A 175 -6.39 5.96 -9.95
CA VAL A 175 -5.71 7.01 -9.20
C VAL A 175 -4.62 6.41 -8.33
N ALA A 176 -4.68 5.14 -7.92
CA ALA A 176 -3.60 4.49 -7.17
C ALA A 176 -2.27 4.54 -7.94
N SER A 177 -2.24 4.07 -9.20
CA SER A 177 -1.03 4.14 -10.04
C SER A 177 -0.66 5.57 -10.40
N GLY A 178 -1.66 6.41 -10.74
CA GLY A 178 -1.42 7.80 -11.12
C GLY A 178 -0.85 8.65 -9.98
N ARG A 179 -1.33 8.45 -8.76
CA ARG A 179 -0.89 9.17 -7.56
C ARG A 179 0.55 8.81 -7.19
N ILE A 180 0.92 7.53 -7.29
CA ILE A 180 2.33 7.12 -7.16
C ILE A 180 3.19 7.86 -8.19
N SER A 181 2.83 7.79 -9.48
CA SER A 181 3.59 8.48 -10.52
C SER A 181 3.71 9.98 -10.26
N PHE A 182 2.62 10.62 -9.82
CA PHE A 182 2.60 12.04 -9.49
C PHE A 182 3.50 12.40 -8.31
N VAL A 183 3.40 11.67 -7.20
CA VAL A 183 4.15 11.95 -5.96
C VAL A 183 5.65 11.79 -6.16
N PHE A 184 6.08 10.73 -6.86
CA PHE A 184 7.51 10.43 -7.04
C PHE A 184 8.10 11.01 -8.34
N GLY A 185 7.29 11.67 -9.17
CA GLY A 185 7.73 12.27 -10.43
C GLY A 185 8.09 11.24 -11.51
N PHE A 186 7.44 10.07 -11.49
CA PHE A 186 7.67 9.03 -12.48
C PHE A 186 6.94 9.36 -13.78
N THR A 187 7.68 9.31 -14.89
CA THR A 187 7.20 9.71 -16.22
C THR A 187 6.86 8.53 -17.13
N GLY A 188 7.07 7.30 -16.67
CA GLY A 188 6.67 6.10 -17.40
C GLY A 188 5.16 5.84 -17.32
N PRO A 189 4.65 4.82 -18.05
CA PRO A 189 3.25 4.41 -17.99
C PRO A 189 2.79 4.12 -16.56
N ALA A 190 1.60 4.58 -16.19
CA ALA A 190 0.96 4.30 -14.90
C ALA A 190 -0.30 3.46 -15.13
N LEU A 191 -0.25 2.18 -14.75
CA LEU A 191 -1.29 1.20 -15.02
C LEU A 191 -1.80 0.60 -13.72
N THR A 192 -3.12 0.53 -13.60
CA THR A 192 -3.80 -0.22 -12.55
C THR A 192 -4.46 -1.44 -13.17
N VAL A 193 -4.28 -2.60 -12.53
CA VAL A 193 -4.72 -3.91 -13.02
C VAL A 193 -5.59 -4.58 -11.97
N ASP A 194 -6.75 -5.04 -12.41
CA ASP A 194 -7.63 -5.90 -11.63
C ASP A 194 -7.81 -7.23 -12.36
N THR A 195 -7.26 -8.28 -11.78
CA THR A 195 -7.51 -9.69 -12.15
C THR A 195 -7.91 -10.48 -10.90
N ALA A 196 -8.62 -9.84 -9.98
CA ALA A 196 -8.94 -10.36 -8.66
C ALA A 196 -7.68 -10.79 -7.88
N CYS A 197 -7.64 -12.02 -7.37
CA CYS A 197 -6.57 -12.52 -6.50
C CYS A 197 -5.18 -12.56 -7.18
N SER A 198 -5.10 -12.53 -8.52
CA SER A 198 -3.84 -12.52 -9.25
C SER A 198 -3.31 -11.13 -9.60
N SER A 199 -3.99 -10.05 -9.18
CA SER A 199 -3.69 -8.67 -9.62
C SER A 199 -2.24 -8.25 -9.42
N SER A 200 -1.64 -8.53 -8.26
CA SER A 200 -0.24 -8.19 -7.97
C SER A 200 0.76 -8.96 -8.83
N LEU A 201 0.49 -10.25 -9.09
CA LEU A 201 1.32 -11.09 -9.97
C LEU A 201 1.22 -10.63 -11.43
N VAL A 202 0.05 -10.23 -11.89
CA VAL A 202 -0.13 -9.68 -13.24
C VAL A 202 0.56 -8.32 -13.37
N ALA A 203 0.48 -7.44 -12.35
CA ALA A 203 1.23 -6.19 -12.32
C ALA A 203 2.74 -6.43 -12.41
N LEU A 204 3.27 -7.42 -11.66
CA LEU A 204 4.67 -7.83 -11.74
C LEU A 204 5.02 -8.41 -13.13
N HIS A 205 4.14 -9.21 -13.72
CA HIS A 205 4.32 -9.74 -15.07
C HIS A 205 4.49 -8.62 -16.11
N LEU A 206 3.64 -7.60 -16.06
CA LEU A 206 3.71 -6.45 -16.97
C LEU A 206 4.99 -5.63 -16.77
N ALA A 207 5.39 -5.40 -15.52
CA ALA A 207 6.66 -4.74 -15.21
C ALA A 207 7.86 -5.54 -15.75
N HIS A 208 7.86 -6.85 -15.57
CA HIS A 208 8.90 -7.73 -16.11
C HIS A 208 8.93 -7.71 -17.64
N ARG A 209 7.76 -7.81 -18.30
CA ARG A 209 7.64 -7.72 -19.76
C ARG A 209 8.22 -6.42 -20.29
N ARG A 210 7.86 -5.28 -19.70
CA ARG A 210 8.43 -3.97 -20.06
C ARG A 210 9.94 -3.96 -19.90
N ALA A 211 10.47 -4.45 -18.78
CA ALA A 211 11.91 -4.49 -18.55
C ALA A 211 12.67 -5.36 -19.57
N ARG A 212 12.01 -6.38 -20.14
CA ARG A 212 12.57 -7.26 -21.18
C ARG A 212 12.49 -6.68 -22.59
N GLU A 213 11.45 -5.91 -22.87
CA GLU A 213 11.16 -5.36 -24.20
C GLU A 213 11.73 -3.94 -24.41
N ALA A 214 12.03 -3.22 -23.33
CA ALA A 214 12.63 -1.89 -23.40
C ALA A 214 14.04 -1.95 -24.01
N GLN A 215 14.26 -1.14 -25.05
CA GLN A 215 15.56 -0.99 -25.72
C GLN A 215 16.53 -0.10 -24.93
N SER A 216 16.07 0.54 -23.85
CA SER A 216 16.82 1.44 -22.98
C SER A 216 16.49 1.20 -21.49
N SER A 217 17.25 1.83 -20.58
CA SER A 217 17.19 1.78 -19.10
C SER A 217 15.84 2.16 -18.46
N SER A 218 14.76 1.48 -18.81
CA SER A 218 13.45 1.72 -18.21
C SER A 218 13.31 0.91 -16.93
N SER A 219 13.23 1.62 -15.80
CA SER A 219 12.89 1.01 -14.52
C SER A 219 11.38 0.77 -14.48
N SER A 220 10.95 -0.22 -13.68
CA SER A 220 9.53 -0.50 -13.46
C SER A 220 9.29 -0.77 -11.98
N LEU A 221 8.24 -0.16 -11.45
CA LEU A 221 7.66 -0.44 -10.16
C LEU A 221 6.46 -1.35 -10.36
N ALA A 222 6.44 -2.47 -9.64
CA ALA A 222 5.29 -3.34 -9.51
C ALA A 222 4.89 -3.37 -8.04
N CYS A 223 3.59 -3.22 -7.76
CA CYS A 223 3.06 -3.23 -6.41
C CYS A 223 1.64 -3.82 -6.41
N GLY A 224 1.16 -4.17 -5.22
CA GLY A 224 -0.23 -4.58 -5.03
C GLY A 224 -0.69 -4.24 -3.63
N SER A 225 -2.00 -4.03 -3.48
CA SER A 225 -2.62 -3.68 -2.21
C SER A 225 -3.96 -4.36 -2.06
N ASN A 226 -4.28 -4.74 -0.83
CA ASN A 226 -5.57 -5.26 -0.43
C ASN A 226 -5.81 -4.90 1.03
N ALA A 227 -6.90 -4.18 1.30
CA ALA A 227 -7.31 -3.84 2.66
C ALA A 227 -8.80 -4.12 2.84
N LEU A 228 -9.11 -4.93 3.86
CA LEU A 228 -10.48 -5.23 4.26
C LEU A 228 -10.93 -4.22 5.30
N VAL A 229 -11.94 -3.42 4.97
CA VAL A 229 -12.51 -2.39 5.85
C VAL A 229 -14.03 -2.54 6.01
N SER A 230 -14.71 -3.26 5.11
CA SER A 230 -16.16 -3.44 5.18
C SER A 230 -16.56 -4.79 5.76
N ARG A 231 -17.57 -4.80 6.65
CA ARG A 231 -18.22 -6.03 7.12
C ARG A 231 -18.89 -6.80 5.99
N ARG A 232 -19.47 -6.06 5.03
CA ARG A 232 -20.27 -6.61 3.94
C ARG A 232 -19.46 -7.56 3.07
N THR A 233 -18.17 -7.28 2.88
CA THR A 233 -17.25 -8.16 2.17
C THR A 233 -17.22 -9.55 2.80
N PHE A 234 -17.01 -9.64 4.12
CA PHE A 234 -17.01 -10.93 4.82
C PHE A 234 -18.34 -11.68 4.65
N GLU A 235 -19.47 -10.99 4.75
CA GLU A 235 -20.79 -11.62 4.58
C GLU A 235 -21.01 -12.19 3.17
N VAL A 236 -20.64 -11.42 2.14
CA VAL A 236 -20.79 -11.85 0.74
C VAL A 236 -19.88 -13.03 0.42
N ILE A 237 -18.60 -12.95 0.83
CA ILE A 237 -17.62 -14.01 0.56
C ILE A 237 -17.93 -15.28 1.39
N HIS A 238 -18.44 -15.13 2.61
CA HIS A 238 -18.95 -16.25 3.41
C HIS A 238 -20.15 -16.94 2.74
N ARG A 239 -21.14 -16.16 2.29
CA ARG A 239 -22.32 -16.69 1.59
C ARG A 239 -21.97 -17.36 0.27
N ALA A 240 -20.87 -16.95 -0.37
CA ALA A 240 -20.33 -17.59 -1.55
C ALA A 240 -19.55 -18.90 -1.25
N GLY A 241 -19.39 -19.28 0.02
CA GLY A 241 -18.64 -20.48 0.41
C GLY A 241 -17.13 -20.37 0.23
N MET A 242 -16.59 -19.14 0.19
CA MET A 242 -15.18 -18.88 -0.11
C MET A 242 -14.31 -18.69 1.15
N LEU A 243 -14.90 -18.68 2.35
CA LEU A 243 -14.18 -18.55 3.62
C LEU A 243 -14.07 -19.88 4.35
N ALA A 244 -12.89 -20.17 4.90
CA ALA A 244 -12.69 -21.25 5.86
C ALA A 244 -13.45 -20.98 7.17
N PRO A 245 -14.00 -22.00 7.83
CA PRO A 245 -14.74 -21.83 9.09
C PRO A 245 -13.85 -21.51 10.30
N ASP A 246 -12.59 -21.91 10.26
CA ASP A 246 -11.59 -21.84 11.34
C ASP A 246 -10.54 -20.75 11.17
N GLY A 247 -10.40 -20.20 9.95
CA GLY A 247 -9.46 -19.12 9.64
C GLY A 247 -8.39 -19.54 8.66
#